data_AF-A0A2G3DRX6-F1
#
_entry.id   AF-A0A2G3DRX6-F1
#
_cell.length_a   1.000
_cell.length_b   1.000
_cell.length_c   1.000
_cell.angle_alpha   90.00
_cell.angle_beta   90.00
_cell.angle_gamma   90.00
#
_symmetry.space_group_name_H-M   'P 1'
#
loop_
_entity.id
_entity.type
_entity.pdbx_description
1 polymer ?
#
loop_
_entity_poly.entity_id
_entity_poly.type
_entity_poly.pdbx_seq_one_letter_code
_entity_poly.pdbx_strand_id
1 'polypeptide(L)'
;MKKKMVAVLLLSSMVFAGCAKEEEAPAEVEPVVETTEDTKEEAKQEEEKEEEALFDYDALGVSPVEYGDEFEMGENLKAGLTNLIYPNYDDGKWDNSKLADDDSWKDSFISSYLQNSWFSFDYMNQVGENSDGIMSKEQVEYAQYSLTGTYIEFDDGVDLSQASSGFGIGEIDSYTVDKYDKEDDTVEITVKYSKYEEIAASEPGDPDHAFDVKVVLKKDPYSCFDGYNVVSLEKTETTKSLEADGKTHYVYGDILDYDLDKNYIQLEYPFGDDYTNGNAYFDHFLTIDCSDNPGLIDEAKALQESGVWQIKVGFKFDSSVKVPFETIKGISVEEADR
;
A
#
# COMPACT_ATOMS: atom_id res chain seq x y z
N MET A 1 39.08 -19.54 -34.82
CA MET A 1 40.34 -18.79 -35.08
C MET A 1 40.48 -17.66 -34.07
N LYS A 2 41.72 -17.25 -33.77
CA LYS A 2 42.14 -15.99 -33.08
C LYS A 2 41.46 -15.60 -31.75
N LYS A 3 42.16 -15.91 -30.65
CA LYS A 3 42.14 -15.13 -29.40
C LYS A 3 42.54 -13.67 -29.66
N LYS A 4 42.06 -12.74 -28.83
CA LYS A 4 42.90 -11.68 -28.24
C LYS A 4 42.59 -11.52 -26.75
N MET A 5 43.63 -11.16 -26.02
CA MET A 5 43.75 -10.92 -24.57
C MET A 5 44.65 -9.67 -24.44
N VAL A 6 44.94 -9.23 -23.21
CA VAL A 6 45.89 -8.17 -22.79
C VAL A 6 45.26 -6.77 -22.67
N ALA A 7 45.56 -5.93 -21.65
CA ALA A 7 45.94 -6.14 -20.24
C ALA A 7 45.97 -4.76 -19.52
N VAL A 8 45.72 -4.78 -18.21
CA VAL A 8 46.32 -3.97 -17.12
C VAL A 8 47.05 -2.65 -17.47
N LEU A 9 46.68 -1.58 -16.76
CA LEU A 9 47.66 -0.57 -16.31
C LEU A 9 47.29 -0.04 -14.90
N LEU A 10 48.02 -0.51 -13.91
CA LEU A 10 48.14 0.09 -12.57
C LEU A 10 49.10 1.28 -12.65
N LEU A 11 48.82 2.36 -11.93
CA LEU A 11 49.85 3.30 -11.50
C LEU A 11 49.49 3.90 -10.14
N SER A 12 50.51 4.03 -9.30
CA SER A 12 50.42 4.32 -7.86
C SER A 12 51.50 5.32 -7.47
N SER A 13 51.14 6.30 -6.65
CA SER A 13 52.04 7.20 -5.90
C SER A 13 51.16 8.04 -4.96
N MET A 14 51.01 7.72 -3.67
CA MET A 14 51.96 7.90 -2.56
C MET A 14 52.36 9.37 -2.26
N VAL A 15 51.76 9.88 -1.18
CA VAL A 15 52.38 10.56 -0.02
C VAL A 15 53.31 11.76 -0.27
N PHE A 16 52.94 12.91 0.31
CA PHE A 16 53.83 13.62 1.24
C PHE A 16 53.02 14.30 2.36
N ALA A 17 53.45 14.07 3.60
CA ALA A 17 53.02 14.84 4.78
C ALA A 17 53.99 16.00 5.03
N GLY A 18 53.52 17.08 5.67
CA GLY A 18 54.37 18.20 6.06
C GLY A 18 53.73 19.06 7.15
N CYS A 19 54.29 18.99 8.37
CA CYS A 19 54.01 19.92 9.46
C CYS A 19 55.29 20.70 9.81
N ALA A 20 55.12 21.80 10.57
CA ALA A 20 56.13 22.76 11.04
C ALA A 20 56.63 23.77 9.97
N LYS A 21 57.03 25.01 10.31
CA LYS A 21 57.32 25.60 11.64
C LYS A 21 57.09 27.13 11.66
N GLU A 22 57.08 27.72 12.87
CA GLU A 22 57.04 29.16 13.20
C GLU A 22 58.23 29.99 12.66
N GLU A 23 58.05 31.31 12.51
CA GLU A 23 59.10 32.30 12.84
C GLU A 23 58.52 33.68 13.28
N GLU A 24 58.84 34.02 14.54
CA GLU A 24 58.96 35.28 15.31
C GLU A 24 58.28 36.64 14.96
N ALA A 25 58.04 37.40 16.05
CA ALA A 25 57.51 38.77 16.11
C ALA A 25 58.62 39.85 16.09
N PRO A 26 58.27 41.14 16.30
CA PRO A 26 58.72 41.74 17.57
C PRO A 26 57.65 42.58 18.32
N ALA A 27 57.96 42.85 19.59
CA ALA A 27 57.22 43.68 20.55
C ALA A 27 57.33 45.21 20.20
N GLU A 28 56.79 46.19 20.94
CA GLU A 28 56.37 46.27 22.37
C GLU A 28 55.48 47.52 22.60
N VAL A 29 54.87 47.62 23.80
CA VAL A 29 54.52 48.83 24.61
C VAL A 29 53.10 48.74 25.21
N GLU A 30 53.04 48.49 26.52
CA GLU A 30 51.87 48.73 27.38
C GLU A 30 51.90 50.18 27.96
N PRO A 31 50.83 50.67 28.63
CA PRO A 31 50.69 50.41 30.08
C PRO A 31 49.23 50.26 30.62
N VAL A 32 48.95 49.16 31.33
CA VAL A 32 48.73 49.08 32.80
C VAL A 32 48.36 50.40 33.53
N VAL A 33 47.29 50.56 34.34
CA VAL A 33 46.22 49.67 34.92
C VAL A 33 44.90 50.49 35.09
N GLU A 34 43.73 49.84 35.19
CA GLU A 34 42.94 49.84 36.45
C GLU A 34 41.86 48.73 36.51
N THR A 35 41.59 48.22 37.72
CA THR A 35 40.73 47.05 38.00
C THR A 35 39.40 47.43 38.63
N THR A 36 38.31 46.81 38.18
CA THR A 36 37.18 46.42 39.05
C THR A 36 36.58 45.11 38.53
N GLU A 37 36.56 44.09 39.37
CA GLU A 37 35.74 42.89 39.17
C GLU A 37 34.27 43.26 39.40
N ASP A 38 33.36 42.82 38.52
CA ASP A 38 32.01 42.44 38.98
C ASP A 38 31.37 41.37 38.10
N THR A 39 31.40 40.15 38.64
CA THR A 39 30.32 39.15 38.72
C THR A 39 29.33 38.96 37.54
N LYS A 40 29.44 37.77 36.90
CA LYS A 40 28.39 36.95 36.26
C LYS A 40 27.04 37.62 35.89
N GLU A 41 26.75 37.69 34.59
CA GLU A 41 25.68 36.92 33.92
C GLU A 41 25.64 37.30 32.42
N GLU A 42 26.21 36.46 31.55
CA GLU A 42 25.91 36.54 30.11
C GLU A 42 24.99 35.38 29.77
N ALA A 43 23.70 35.72 29.61
CA ALA A 43 22.70 34.81 29.10
C ALA A 43 23.11 34.39 27.68
N LYS A 44 23.28 33.08 27.48
CA LYS A 44 23.43 32.50 26.16
C LYS A 44 22.07 32.54 25.47
N GLN A 45 21.77 33.66 24.83
CA GLN A 45 20.57 33.82 24.01
C GLN A 45 20.80 33.03 22.71
N GLU A 46 20.48 31.74 22.76
CA GLU A 46 20.28 30.96 21.54
C GLU A 46 19.00 31.49 20.89
N GLU A 47 19.15 32.11 19.72
CA GLU A 47 18.01 32.46 18.87
C GLU A 47 17.37 31.15 18.41
N GLU A 48 16.30 30.74 19.08
CA GLU A 48 15.30 29.86 18.49
C GLU A 48 14.84 30.52 17.19
N LYS A 49 15.25 29.94 16.05
CA LYS A 49 14.53 30.19 14.81
C LYS A 49 13.13 29.59 15.01
N GLU A 50 12.12 30.45 15.09
CA GLU A 50 10.77 30.03 14.74
C GLU A 50 10.84 29.43 13.33
N GLU A 51 10.62 28.12 13.24
CA GLU A 51 10.42 27.43 11.98
C GLU A 51 9.04 27.87 11.47
N GLU A 52 9.01 28.60 10.34
CA GLU A 52 7.74 29.08 9.78
C GLU A 52 6.82 27.88 9.52
N ALA A 53 5.63 27.89 10.13
CA ALA A 53 4.68 26.80 10.01
C ALA A 53 4.31 26.59 8.53
N LEU A 54 4.27 25.33 8.10
CA LEU A 54 4.02 24.95 6.70
C LEU A 54 2.63 25.38 6.20
N PHE A 55 1.65 25.48 7.11
CA PHE A 55 0.28 25.87 6.84
C PHE A 55 -0.24 26.84 7.93
N ASP A 56 -1.22 27.68 7.58
CA ASP A 56 -2.01 28.42 8.56
C ASP A 56 -3.09 27.51 9.17
N TYR A 57 -2.70 26.71 10.16
CA TYR A 57 -3.59 25.74 10.81
C TYR A 57 -4.83 26.38 11.45
N ASP A 58 -4.72 27.62 11.95
CA ASP A 58 -5.86 28.37 12.50
C ASP A 58 -6.86 28.72 11.38
N ALA A 59 -6.40 29.18 10.21
CA ALA A 59 -7.24 29.44 9.05
C ALA A 59 -7.85 28.16 8.45
N LEU A 60 -7.13 27.05 8.51
CA LEU A 60 -7.63 25.72 8.12
C LEU A 60 -8.61 25.11 9.13
N GLY A 61 -8.74 25.69 10.35
CA GLY A 61 -9.62 25.20 11.40
C GLY A 61 -9.10 23.96 12.14
N VAL A 62 -7.79 23.77 12.14
CA VAL A 62 -7.08 22.60 12.66
C VAL A 62 -6.53 22.91 14.05
N SER A 63 -6.74 22.01 15.01
CA SER A 63 -6.17 22.11 16.37
C SER A 63 -5.22 20.95 16.64
N PRO A 64 -4.12 21.16 17.38
CA PRO A 64 -3.15 20.10 17.64
C PRO A 64 -3.73 18.99 18.52
N VAL A 65 -3.42 17.74 18.17
CA VAL A 65 -3.75 16.53 18.93
C VAL A 65 -2.79 16.38 20.13
N GLU A 66 -3.33 16.05 21.30
CA GLU A 66 -2.55 15.63 22.47
C GLU A 66 -2.39 14.10 22.48
N TYR A 67 -1.16 13.60 22.56
CA TYR A 67 -0.88 12.17 22.60
C TYR A 67 -1.06 11.56 23.99
N GLY A 68 -1.77 10.43 24.06
CA GLY A 68 -1.97 9.67 25.29
C GLY A 68 -0.76 8.84 25.73
N ASP A 69 -0.87 8.19 26.89
CA ASP A 69 0.13 7.21 27.36
C ASP A 69 0.09 5.88 26.55
N GLU A 70 -0.96 5.64 25.76
CA GLU A 70 -1.13 4.52 24.85
C GLU A 70 -1.51 5.02 23.43
N PHE A 71 -1.16 4.26 22.38
CA PHE A 71 -1.60 4.54 21.01
C PHE A 71 -2.99 3.96 20.77
N GLU A 72 -3.91 4.81 20.28
CA GLU A 72 -5.22 4.40 19.77
C GLU A 72 -5.33 4.86 18.31
N MET A 73 -5.64 3.93 17.40
CA MET A 73 -5.96 4.27 16.01
C MET A 73 -7.41 4.75 15.93
N GLY A 74 -7.61 6.05 15.68
CA GLY A 74 -8.91 6.64 15.43
C GLY A 74 -9.47 6.30 14.04
N GLU A 75 -10.71 6.73 13.79
CA GLU A 75 -11.41 6.41 12.54
C GLU A 75 -10.83 7.15 11.32
N ASN A 76 -10.25 8.35 11.48
CA ASN A 76 -9.65 9.08 10.36
C ASN A 76 -8.39 8.36 9.87
N LEU A 77 -7.48 8.01 10.78
CA LEU A 77 -6.29 7.24 10.49
C LEU A 77 -6.64 5.83 10.00
N LYS A 78 -7.63 5.16 10.60
CA LYS A 78 -8.12 3.86 10.11
C LYS A 78 -8.62 3.96 8.67
N ALA A 79 -9.44 4.96 8.35
CA ALA A 79 -9.96 5.15 6.99
C ALA A 79 -8.81 5.47 6.01
N GLY A 80 -7.90 6.39 6.38
CA GLY A 80 -6.74 6.76 5.56
C GLY A 80 -5.84 5.56 5.25
N LEU A 81 -5.51 4.77 6.27
CA LEU A 81 -4.79 3.50 6.10
C LEU A 81 -5.59 2.48 5.28
N THR A 82 -6.91 2.40 5.43
CA THR A 82 -7.74 1.43 4.68
C THR A 82 -7.62 1.66 3.18
N ASN A 83 -7.65 2.92 2.74
CA ASN A 83 -7.44 3.29 1.34
C ASN A 83 -5.97 3.16 0.92
N LEU A 84 -5.00 3.50 1.78
CA LEU A 84 -3.57 3.43 1.42
C LEU A 84 -3.08 1.98 1.31
N ILE A 85 -3.69 1.07 2.07
CA ILE A 85 -3.39 -0.36 2.03
C ILE A 85 -4.10 -1.06 0.85
N TYR A 86 -5.12 -0.45 0.22
CA TYR A 86 -5.88 -1.13 -0.83
C TYR A 86 -5.08 -1.44 -2.14
N PRO A 87 -4.31 -0.50 -2.73
CA PRO A 87 -3.62 -0.73 -4.00
C PRO A 87 -2.55 -1.82 -3.92
N ASN A 88 -2.41 -2.62 -4.98
CA ASN A 88 -1.30 -3.57 -5.09
C ASN A 88 -0.01 -2.83 -5.47
N TYR A 89 1.01 -2.91 -4.61
CA TYR A 89 2.36 -2.40 -4.88
C TYR A 89 3.25 -3.55 -5.38
N ASP A 90 4.06 -3.30 -6.42
CA ASP A 90 4.86 -4.34 -7.12
C ASP A 90 5.77 -5.18 -6.20
N ASP A 91 6.29 -4.59 -5.12
CA ASP A 91 7.12 -5.25 -4.11
C ASP A 91 6.43 -5.38 -2.73
N GLY A 92 5.12 -5.11 -2.68
CA GLY A 92 4.33 -5.07 -1.45
C GLY A 92 4.58 -3.88 -0.54
N LYS A 93 5.35 -2.86 -0.98
CA LYS A 93 5.79 -1.73 -0.14
C LYS A 93 5.32 -0.38 -0.65
N TRP A 94 5.04 0.50 0.29
CA TRP A 94 4.81 1.93 0.04
C TRP A 94 5.69 2.75 1.00
N ASP A 95 6.14 3.92 0.56
CA ASP A 95 7.07 4.78 1.29
C ASP A 95 6.87 6.24 0.86
N ASN A 96 6.64 7.12 1.82
CA ASN A 96 6.37 8.54 1.58
C ASN A 96 7.54 9.26 0.89
N SER A 97 8.77 8.76 1.05
CA SER A 97 9.99 9.39 0.51
C SER A 97 10.03 9.44 -1.02
N LYS A 98 9.22 8.61 -1.69
CA LYS A 98 9.14 8.49 -3.15
C LYS A 98 8.05 9.37 -3.79
N LEU A 99 7.12 9.93 -3.00
CA LEU A 99 5.91 10.58 -3.53
C LEU A 99 6.21 11.84 -4.35
N ALA A 100 7.29 12.55 -4.05
CA ALA A 100 7.70 13.74 -4.79
C ALA A 100 8.19 13.41 -6.22
N ASP A 101 8.61 12.16 -6.47
CA ASP A 101 9.02 11.64 -7.78
C ASP A 101 7.91 10.78 -8.45
N ASP A 102 6.73 10.64 -7.82
CA ASP A 102 5.60 9.87 -8.34
C ASP A 102 4.62 10.78 -9.10
N ASP A 103 4.82 10.85 -10.42
CA ASP A 103 3.95 11.58 -11.36
C ASP A 103 2.45 11.19 -11.25
N SER A 104 2.11 10.02 -10.70
CA SER A 104 0.74 9.53 -10.58
C SER A 104 0.07 9.82 -9.23
N TRP A 105 0.85 10.16 -8.20
CA TRP A 105 0.33 10.29 -6.83
C TRP A 105 -0.77 11.35 -6.69
N LYS A 106 -0.66 12.51 -7.36
CA LYS A 106 -1.67 13.58 -7.29
C LYS A 106 -3.04 13.10 -7.76
N ASP A 107 -3.09 12.47 -8.93
CA ASP A 107 -4.32 11.94 -9.52
C ASP A 107 -4.88 10.78 -8.68
N SER A 108 -4.01 9.90 -8.17
CA SER A 108 -4.39 8.82 -7.27
C SER A 108 -4.95 9.33 -5.94
N PHE A 109 -4.35 10.37 -5.35
CA PHE A 109 -4.82 10.97 -4.11
C PHE A 109 -6.20 11.62 -4.29
N ILE A 110 -6.38 12.43 -5.33
CA ILE A 110 -7.67 13.06 -5.63
C ILE A 110 -8.75 11.99 -5.84
N SER A 111 -8.51 11.02 -6.74
CA SER A 111 -9.49 9.99 -7.07
C SER A 111 -9.82 9.05 -5.90
N SER A 112 -8.83 8.68 -5.08
CA SER A 112 -9.01 7.68 -4.01
C SER A 112 -9.46 8.27 -2.68
N TYR A 113 -9.11 9.53 -2.36
CA TYR A 113 -9.38 10.15 -1.06
C TYR A 113 -10.34 11.34 -1.11
N LEU A 114 -10.38 12.10 -2.20
CA LEU A 114 -11.22 13.31 -2.29
C LEU A 114 -12.46 13.11 -3.18
N GLN A 115 -12.38 12.20 -4.16
CA GLN A 115 -13.44 11.92 -5.14
C GLN A 115 -13.84 10.43 -5.14
N ASN A 116 -13.75 9.79 -3.98
CA ASN A 116 -14.21 8.42 -3.73
C ASN A 116 -15.47 8.44 -2.87
N SER A 117 -16.62 8.06 -3.44
CA SER A 117 -17.91 8.08 -2.74
C SER A 117 -18.07 7.03 -1.63
N TRP A 118 -17.09 6.13 -1.46
CA TRP A 118 -17.09 5.12 -0.39
C TRP A 118 -16.16 5.49 0.78
N PHE A 119 -15.50 6.65 0.70
CA PHE A 119 -14.52 7.11 1.70
C PHE A 119 -14.79 8.54 2.14
N SER A 120 -14.61 8.81 3.42
CA SER A 120 -14.50 10.18 3.94
C SER A 120 -13.72 10.20 5.27
N PHE A 121 -13.30 11.39 5.67
CA PHE A 121 -12.65 11.68 6.95
C PHE A 121 -13.15 13.04 7.44
N ASP A 122 -13.08 13.29 8.75
CA ASP A 122 -13.77 14.41 9.41
C ASP A 122 -13.43 15.77 8.81
N TYR A 123 -12.15 16.00 8.49
CA TYR A 123 -11.71 17.26 7.88
C TYR A 123 -12.33 17.49 6.50
N MET A 124 -12.38 16.47 5.64
CA MET A 124 -13.03 16.58 4.33
C MET A 124 -14.54 16.81 4.47
N ASN A 125 -15.19 16.13 5.42
CA ASN A 125 -16.61 16.34 5.72
C ASN A 125 -16.87 17.79 6.20
N GLN A 126 -16.05 18.30 7.10
CA GLN A 126 -16.11 19.69 7.57
C GLN A 126 -15.93 20.70 6.43
N VAL A 127 -14.99 20.50 5.50
CA VAL A 127 -14.83 21.39 4.34
C VAL A 127 -16.03 21.27 3.39
N GLY A 128 -16.51 20.05 3.14
CA GLY A 128 -17.68 19.79 2.30
C GLY A 128 -18.95 20.52 2.78
N GLU A 129 -19.20 20.53 4.09
CA GLU A 129 -20.33 21.26 4.71
C GLU A 129 -20.20 22.78 4.65
N ASN A 130 -18.97 23.32 4.65
CA ASN A 130 -18.71 24.76 4.80
C ASN A 130 -18.28 25.48 3.50
N SER A 131 -17.94 24.76 2.43
CA SER A 131 -17.34 25.33 1.20
C SER A 131 -18.04 24.88 -0.09
N ASP A 132 -19.36 24.67 -0.06
CA ASP A 132 -20.18 24.20 -1.20
C ASP A 132 -19.61 22.93 -1.89
N GLY A 133 -18.91 22.07 -1.14
CA GLY A 133 -18.26 20.87 -1.66
C GLY A 133 -16.91 21.11 -2.38
N ILE A 134 -16.31 22.30 -2.32
CA ILE A 134 -15.04 22.62 -2.98
C ILE A 134 -13.93 22.80 -1.93
N MET A 135 -12.88 21.96 -2.00
CA MET A 135 -11.64 22.17 -1.26
C MET A 135 -10.71 23.13 -2.02
N SER A 136 -10.11 24.09 -1.33
CA SER A 136 -9.05 24.95 -1.88
C SER A 136 -7.76 24.16 -2.13
N LYS A 137 -6.85 24.71 -2.95
CA LYS A 137 -5.50 24.16 -3.16
C LYS A 137 -4.78 23.87 -1.84
N GLU A 138 -4.76 24.84 -0.93
CA GLU A 138 -4.12 24.72 0.39
C GLU A 138 -4.75 23.62 1.25
N GLN A 139 -6.08 23.44 1.19
CA GLN A 139 -6.77 22.36 1.92
C GLN A 139 -6.47 20.97 1.34
N VAL A 140 -6.27 20.86 0.02
CA VAL A 140 -5.84 19.63 -0.66
C VAL A 140 -4.40 19.28 -0.30
N GLU A 141 -3.50 20.26 -0.33
CA GLU A 141 -2.09 20.14 0.09
C GLU A 141 -1.98 19.74 1.56
N TYR A 142 -2.74 20.39 2.45
CA TYR A 142 -2.80 20.05 3.86
C TYR A 142 -3.33 18.63 4.11
N ALA A 143 -4.38 18.19 3.40
CA ALA A 143 -4.91 16.84 3.56
C ALA A 143 -3.92 15.76 3.08
N GLN A 144 -3.26 16.00 1.94
CA GLN A 144 -2.22 15.11 1.41
C GLN A 144 -0.99 15.07 2.33
N TYR A 145 -0.55 16.23 2.83
CA TYR A 145 0.54 16.34 3.79
C TYR A 145 0.18 15.61 5.10
N SER A 146 -1.03 15.83 5.65
CA SER A 146 -1.50 15.15 6.86
C SER A 146 -1.41 13.63 6.72
N LEU A 147 -1.82 13.07 5.57
CA LEU A 147 -1.72 11.62 5.33
C LEU A 147 -0.27 11.11 5.26
N THR A 148 0.68 11.89 4.74
CA THR A 148 1.97 11.36 4.24
C THR A 148 3.23 12.00 4.82
N GLY A 149 3.14 13.19 5.43
CA GLY A 149 4.28 13.96 5.95
C GLY A 149 5.22 14.52 4.87
N THR A 150 4.86 14.40 3.60
CA THR A 150 5.63 14.92 2.45
C THR A 150 4.83 16.03 1.79
N TYR A 151 5.36 17.25 1.74
CA TYR A 151 4.69 18.37 1.08
C TYR A 151 4.73 18.22 -0.44
N ILE A 152 3.56 18.28 -1.08
CA ILE A 152 3.40 18.21 -2.53
C ILE A 152 2.49 19.35 -2.97
N GLU A 153 2.99 20.26 -3.81
CA GLU A 153 2.19 21.38 -4.33
C GLU A 153 1.16 20.87 -5.37
N PHE A 154 -0.10 21.25 -5.24
CA PHE A 154 -1.17 20.97 -6.23
C PHE A 154 -1.42 22.17 -7.15
N ASP A 155 -1.99 21.94 -8.33
CA ASP A 155 -2.22 23.02 -9.30
C ASP A 155 -3.47 23.86 -8.98
N ASP A 156 -4.57 23.19 -8.59
CA ASP A 156 -5.89 23.77 -8.36
C ASP A 156 -6.58 23.14 -7.12
N GLY A 157 -7.73 23.69 -6.74
CA GLY A 157 -8.64 23.08 -5.75
C GLY A 157 -9.48 21.93 -6.35
N VAL A 158 -10.19 21.20 -5.49
CA VAL A 158 -10.92 19.96 -5.84
C VAL A 158 -12.41 20.09 -5.51
N ASP A 159 -13.27 19.79 -6.48
CA ASP A 159 -14.73 19.64 -6.29
C ASP A 159 -15.04 18.20 -5.85
N LEU A 160 -15.44 18.05 -4.58
CA LEU A 160 -15.80 16.77 -3.96
C LEU A 160 -17.10 16.18 -4.55
N SER A 161 -17.94 16.99 -5.22
CA SER A 161 -19.18 16.51 -5.83
C SER A 161 -18.95 15.70 -7.12
N GLN A 162 -17.74 15.72 -7.69
CA GLN A 162 -17.34 14.87 -8.82
C GLN A 162 -16.93 13.45 -8.39
N ALA A 163 -17.29 13.03 -7.16
CA ALA A 163 -16.95 11.72 -6.64
C ALA A 163 -17.47 10.56 -7.51
N SER A 164 -16.66 9.52 -7.62
CA SER A 164 -16.95 8.27 -8.34
C SER A 164 -17.12 7.10 -7.35
N SER A 165 -17.67 5.98 -7.81
CA SER A 165 -17.67 4.74 -7.01
C SER A 165 -16.25 4.21 -6.85
N GLY A 166 -15.91 3.74 -5.65
CA GLY A 166 -14.71 2.94 -5.44
C GLY A 166 -14.77 1.61 -6.22
N PHE A 167 -13.62 0.93 -6.31
CA PHE A 167 -13.50 -0.43 -6.85
C PHE A 167 -13.07 -1.38 -5.75
N GLY A 168 -13.94 -2.32 -5.38
CA GLY A 168 -13.73 -3.30 -4.30
C GLY A 168 -13.71 -2.69 -2.90
N ILE A 169 -13.62 -3.55 -1.89
CA ILE A 169 -13.72 -3.18 -0.47
C ILE A 169 -12.47 -3.64 0.26
N GLY A 170 -11.90 -2.77 1.08
CA GLY A 170 -10.85 -3.09 2.04
C GLY A 170 -11.34 -2.86 3.46
N GLU A 171 -10.94 -3.71 4.40
CA GLU A 171 -11.25 -3.57 5.82
C GLU A 171 -10.01 -3.79 6.69
N ILE A 172 -9.86 -2.94 7.71
CA ILE A 172 -8.92 -3.17 8.81
C ILE A 172 -9.66 -3.90 9.93
N ASP A 173 -9.40 -5.21 10.03
CA ASP A 173 -10.04 -6.11 11.00
C ASP A 173 -9.57 -5.85 12.44
N SER A 174 -8.26 -5.61 12.58
CA SER A 174 -7.59 -5.38 13.87
C SER A 174 -6.17 -4.83 13.66
N TYR A 175 -5.53 -4.40 14.74
CA TYR A 175 -4.11 -4.00 14.73
C TYR A 175 -3.42 -4.41 16.04
N THR A 176 -2.09 -4.51 16.00
CA THR A 176 -1.22 -4.58 17.18
C THR A 176 -0.27 -3.40 17.18
N VAL A 177 0.00 -2.86 18.38
CA VAL A 177 1.04 -1.85 18.56
C VAL A 177 2.36 -2.56 18.82
N ASP A 178 3.29 -2.44 17.88
CA ASP A 178 4.59 -3.11 17.92
C ASP A 178 5.64 -2.22 18.61
N LYS A 179 5.53 -0.90 18.41
CA LYS A 179 6.33 0.12 19.11
C LYS A 179 5.49 1.39 19.32
N TYR A 180 5.41 1.85 20.56
CA TYR A 180 4.94 3.19 20.92
C TYR A 180 5.71 3.70 22.14
N ASP A 181 6.15 4.95 22.07
CA ASP A 181 6.49 5.79 23.22
C ASP A 181 5.85 7.16 22.96
N LYS A 182 5.31 7.82 23.99
CA LYS A 182 4.70 9.14 23.83
C LYS A 182 5.73 10.25 23.58
N GLU A 183 6.98 10.04 23.98
CA GLU A 183 8.09 10.98 23.76
C GLU A 183 8.87 10.71 22.45
N ASP A 184 8.69 9.54 21.80
CA ASP A 184 9.25 9.24 20.48
C ASP A 184 8.32 9.75 19.35
N ASP A 185 8.88 10.33 18.29
CA ASP A 185 8.10 10.76 17.11
C ASP A 185 7.54 9.61 16.25
N THR A 186 7.89 8.35 16.52
CA THR A 186 7.62 7.21 15.63
C THR A 186 6.79 6.13 16.33
N VAL A 187 5.73 5.68 15.65
CA VAL A 187 4.89 4.55 16.05
C VAL A 187 5.02 3.44 15.00
N GLU A 188 5.12 2.20 15.44
CA GLU A 188 5.10 1.02 14.56
C GLU A 188 3.89 0.16 14.96
N ILE A 189 3.04 -0.17 14.00
CA ILE A 189 1.88 -1.05 14.18
C ILE A 189 1.84 -2.13 13.10
N THR A 190 1.28 -3.29 13.43
CA THR A 190 0.91 -4.33 12.44
C THR A 190 -0.60 -4.39 12.34
N VAL A 191 -1.11 -4.06 11.16
CA VAL A 191 -2.53 -4.10 10.79
C VAL A 191 -2.87 -5.46 10.19
N LYS A 192 -4.03 -6.02 10.56
CA LYS A 192 -4.67 -7.13 9.85
C LYS A 192 -5.67 -6.53 8.86
N TYR A 193 -5.47 -6.83 7.58
CA TYR A 193 -6.23 -6.24 6.50
C TYR A 193 -6.88 -7.31 5.64
N SER A 194 -8.16 -7.13 5.34
CA SER A 194 -8.97 -7.98 4.47
C SER A 194 -9.35 -7.21 3.20
N LYS A 195 -9.20 -7.84 2.04
CA LYS A 195 -9.55 -7.28 0.73
C LYS A 195 -10.60 -8.16 0.06
N TYR A 196 -11.62 -7.51 -0.49
CA TYR A 196 -12.72 -8.11 -1.22
C TYR A 196 -12.80 -7.49 -2.62
N GLU A 197 -12.68 -8.32 -3.66
CA GLU A 197 -12.67 -7.90 -5.06
C GLU A 197 -14.09 -7.92 -5.66
N GLU A 198 -14.99 -8.79 -5.15
CA GLU A 198 -16.40 -8.78 -5.53
C GLU A 198 -17.23 -7.71 -4.80
N ILE A 199 -18.06 -7.00 -5.56
CA ILE A 199 -19.06 -6.02 -5.06
C ILE A 199 -20.24 -6.70 -4.31
N ALA A 200 -20.32 -8.03 -4.33
CA ALA A 200 -21.57 -8.78 -4.09
C ALA A 200 -21.56 -9.78 -2.91
N ALA A 201 -20.60 -9.72 -1.99
CA ALA A 201 -20.66 -10.46 -0.73
C ALA A 201 -21.69 -9.82 0.24
N SER A 202 -22.97 -10.17 0.08
CA SER A 202 -24.06 -9.69 0.95
C SER A 202 -24.12 -10.35 2.34
N GLU A 203 -23.23 -11.31 2.60
CA GLU A 203 -22.85 -11.81 3.93
C GLU A 203 -21.31 -11.89 4.00
N PRO A 204 -20.67 -11.66 5.17
CA PRO A 204 -19.21 -11.70 5.29
C PRO A 204 -18.67 -13.12 5.06
N GLY A 205 -18.01 -13.30 3.91
CA GLY A 205 -17.20 -14.48 3.60
C GLY A 205 -15.75 -14.35 4.12
N ASP A 206 -14.95 -15.39 3.89
CA ASP A 206 -13.48 -15.24 3.95
C ASP A 206 -13.05 -14.23 2.85
N PRO A 207 -12.07 -13.35 3.11
CA PRO A 207 -11.61 -12.36 2.14
C PRO A 207 -10.84 -12.99 0.99
N ASP A 208 -10.94 -12.40 -0.20
CA ASP A 208 -10.21 -12.83 -1.40
C ASP A 208 -8.70 -12.71 -1.17
N HIS A 209 -8.26 -11.68 -0.45
CA HIS A 209 -6.91 -11.59 0.10
C HIS A 209 -6.90 -11.10 1.55
N ALA A 210 -6.04 -11.70 2.38
CA ALA A 210 -5.73 -11.21 3.72
C ALA A 210 -4.24 -10.83 3.83
N PHE A 211 -3.93 -9.78 4.58
CA PHE A 211 -2.55 -9.31 4.76
C PHE A 211 -2.24 -8.96 6.22
N ASP A 212 -1.01 -9.27 6.61
CA ASP A 212 -0.32 -8.61 7.73
C ASP A 212 0.43 -7.41 7.16
N VAL A 213 0.05 -6.20 7.55
CA VAL A 213 0.63 -4.95 7.03
C VAL A 213 1.35 -4.21 8.14
N LYS A 214 2.67 -4.11 8.03
CA LYS A 214 3.46 -3.27 8.93
C LYS A 214 3.34 -1.82 8.48
N VAL A 215 3.02 -0.95 9.42
CA VAL A 215 2.84 0.49 9.22
C VAL A 215 3.81 1.22 10.12
N VAL A 216 4.58 2.14 9.55
CA VAL A 216 5.37 3.11 10.30
C VAL A 216 4.67 4.45 10.20
N LEU A 217 4.36 5.04 11.35
CA LEU A 217 3.73 6.34 11.48
C LEU A 217 4.70 7.34 12.10
N LYS A 218 4.59 8.60 11.71
CA LYS A 218 5.25 9.74 12.37
C LYS A 218 4.18 10.58 13.07
N LYS A 219 4.47 11.07 14.28
CA LYS A 219 3.66 12.07 14.96
C LYS A 219 3.72 13.40 14.21
N ASP A 220 2.54 13.96 14.01
CA ASP A 220 2.31 15.31 13.52
C ASP A 220 1.03 15.81 14.21
N PRO A 221 1.13 16.64 15.27
CA PRO A 221 -0.02 17.07 16.04
C PRO A 221 -1.12 17.72 15.20
N TYR A 222 -0.76 18.30 14.05
CA TYR A 222 -1.68 18.99 13.16
C TYR A 222 -2.21 18.12 12.01
N SER A 223 -1.90 16.82 11.95
CA SER A 223 -2.46 15.93 10.93
C SER A 223 -3.95 15.66 11.16
N CYS A 224 -4.78 15.82 10.12
CA CYS A 224 -6.18 15.37 10.15
C CYS A 224 -6.38 13.84 10.19
N PHE A 225 -5.31 13.05 10.14
CA PHE A 225 -5.33 11.59 10.33
C PHE A 225 -4.94 11.25 11.77
N ASP A 226 -5.77 11.74 12.70
CA ASP A 226 -5.66 11.56 14.16
C ASP A 226 -4.30 11.93 14.77
N GLY A 227 -3.62 12.94 14.18
CA GLY A 227 -2.31 13.40 14.67
C GLY A 227 -1.11 12.57 14.18
N TYR A 228 -1.25 11.81 13.10
CA TYR A 228 -0.17 11.01 12.52
C TYR A 228 -0.06 11.19 10.99
N ASN A 229 1.15 11.09 10.46
CA ASN A 229 1.40 10.84 9.05
C ASN A 229 1.86 9.39 8.82
N VAL A 230 1.54 8.79 7.68
CA VAL A 230 2.07 7.48 7.28
C VAL A 230 3.43 7.66 6.61
N VAL A 231 4.46 7.00 7.15
CA VAL A 231 5.81 7.00 6.60
C VAL A 231 5.99 5.86 5.60
N SER A 232 5.62 4.64 5.98
CA SER A 232 5.80 3.47 5.10
C SER A 232 4.85 2.33 5.44
N LEU A 233 4.54 1.50 4.44
CA LEU A 233 3.81 0.25 4.54
C LEU A 233 4.65 -0.91 4.00
N GLU A 234 4.59 -2.08 4.63
CA GLU A 234 5.07 -3.35 4.07
C GLU A 234 4.01 -4.45 4.28
N LYS A 235 3.42 -4.93 3.19
CA LYS A 235 2.44 -6.01 3.21
C LYS A 235 3.12 -7.39 3.18
N THR A 236 2.62 -8.30 4.00
CA THR A 236 2.85 -9.75 3.89
C THR A 236 1.51 -10.41 3.66
N GLU A 237 1.34 -11.10 2.53
CA GLU A 237 0.10 -11.84 2.28
C GLU A 237 -0.04 -13.01 3.26
N THR A 238 -1.20 -13.09 3.91
CA THR A 238 -1.60 -14.10 4.89
C THR A 238 -2.93 -14.78 4.54
N THR A 239 -3.45 -14.54 3.33
CA THR A 239 -4.57 -15.26 2.70
C THR A 239 -4.43 -16.75 2.97
N LYS A 240 -5.44 -17.35 3.61
CA LYS A 240 -5.40 -18.79 3.91
C LYS A 240 -5.52 -19.57 2.62
N SER A 241 -4.40 -20.11 2.14
CA SER A 241 -4.45 -21.13 1.11
C SER A 241 -5.31 -22.30 1.61
N LEU A 242 -6.30 -22.69 0.82
CA LEU A 242 -6.98 -23.98 1.03
C LEU A 242 -5.94 -25.11 1.04
N GLU A 243 -6.06 -25.98 2.03
CA GLU A 243 -5.21 -27.18 2.13
C GLU A 243 -5.82 -28.30 1.29
N ALA A 244 -4.99 -28.95 0.47
CA ALA A 244 -5.39 -30.04 -0.39
C ALA A 244 -5.94 -31.23 0.41
N ASP A 245 -7.23 -31.53 0.23
CA ASP A 245 -7.92 -32.57 1.01
C ASP A 245 -7.91 -33.97 0.34
N GLY A 246 -7.44 -34.03 -0.91
CA GLY A 246 -7.33 -35.23 -1.73
C GLY A 246 -8.65 -35.76 -2.30
N LYS A 247 -9.76 -35.04 -2.17
CA LYS A 247 -11.08 -35.41 -2.70
C LYS A 247 -11.28 -34.89 -4.13
N THR A 248 -12.40 -35.29 -4.72
CA THR A 248 -12.91 -34.74 -5.98
C THR A 248 -13.84 -33.58 -5.69
N HIS A 249 -13.59 -32.46 -6.35
CA HIS A 249 -14.43 -31.27 -6.38
C HIS A 249 -14.86 -30.99 -7.82
N TYR A 250 -15.83 -30.10 -7.99
CA TYR A 250 -16.39 -29.76 -9.30
C TYR A 250 -16.33 -28.26 -9.53
N VAL A 251 -15.82 -27.83 -10.68
CA VAL A 251 -15.98 -26.45 -11.12
C VAL A 251 -17.03 -26.41 -12.23
N TYR A 252 -17.78 -25.32 -12.28
CA TYR A 252 -18.74 -25.01 -13.32
C TYR A 252 -18.23 -23.76 -14.04
N GLY A 253 -18.39 -23.70 -15.36
CA GLY A 253 -17.99 -22.52 -16.12
C GLY A 253 -18.40 -22.61 -17.57
N ASP A 254 -18.42 -21.45 -18.24
CA ASP A 254 -18.80 -21.35 -19.64
C ASP A 254 -17.58 -21.67 -20.52
N ILE A 255 -17.73 -22.56 -21.51
CA ILE A 255 -16.66 -22.93 -22.43
C ILE A 255 -16.27 -21.74 -23.28
N LEU A 256 -15.03 -21.25 -23.10
CA LEU A 256 -14.46 -20.14 -23.86
C LEU A 256 -13.68 -20.63 -25.09
N ASP A 257 -12.70 -21.51 -24.91
CA ASP A 257 -11.82 -22.00 -25.99
C ASP A 257 -11.18 -23.37 -25.68
N TYR A 258 -10.50 -23.96 -26.66
CA TYR A 258 -9.74 -25.21 -26.55
C TYR A 258 -8.34 -25.08 -27.15
N ASP A 259 -7.30 -25.43 -26.37
CA ASP A 259 -5.94 -25.58 -26.90
C ASP A 259 -5.64 -27.06 -27.14
N LEU A 260 -5.74 -27.49 -28.40
CA LEU A 260 -5.52 -28.89 -28.80
C LEU A 260 -4.04 -29.30 -28.80
N ASP A 261 -3.11 -28.34 -28.91
CA ASP A 261 -1.67 -28.62 -28.86
C ASP A 261 -1.19 -28.81 -27.41
N LYS A 262 -1.81 -28.09 -26.46
CA LYS A 262 -1.57 -28.24 -25.01
C LYS A 262 -2.47 -29.27 -24.32
N ASN A 263 -3.57 -29.67 -24.96
CA ASN A 263 -4.67 -30.47 -24.39
C ASN A 263 -5.42 -29.76 -23.26
N TYR A 264 -5.80 -28.49 -23.45
CA TYR A 264 -6.53 -27.70 -22.45
C TYR A 264 -7.93 -27.28 -22.91
N ILE A 265 -8.84 -27.12 -21.95
CA ILE A 265 -10.12 -26.39 -22.10
C ILE A 265 -9.99 -25.10 -21.28
N GLN A 266 -10.44 -23.96 -21.81
CA GLN A 266 -10.53 -22.72 -21.06
C GLN A 266 -11.99 -22.43 -20.71
N LEU A 267 -12.25 -22.10 -19.44
CA LEU A 267 -13.55 -21.67 -18.94
C LEU A 267 -13.53 -20.17 -18.62
N GLU A 268 -14.67 -19.50 -18.82
CA GLU A 268 -15.00 -18.16 -18.34
C GLU A 268 -16.06 -18.26 -17.23
N TYR A 269 -16.06 -17.30 -16.30
CA TYR A 269 -16.95 -17.27 -15.11
C TYR A 269 -16.95 -18.59 -14.31
N PRO A 270 -15.78 -19.13 -13.93
CA PRO A 270 -15.71 -20.32 -13.09
C PRO A 270 -16.34 -20.10 -11.71
N PHE A 271 -17.15 -21.05 -11.25
CA PHE A 271 -17.71 -21.10 -9.89
C PHE A 271 -17.77 -22.54 -9.39
N GLY A 272 -17.88 -22.75 -8.08
CA GLY A 272 -18.09 -24.07 -7.49
C GLY A 272 -19.33 -24.15 -6.62
N ASP A 273 -19.58 -25.35 -6.09
CA ASP A 273 -20.78 -25.74 -5.34
C ASP A 273 -20.51 -26.10 -3.86
N ASP A 274 -19.26 -25.98 -3.39
CA ASP A 274 -18.83 -26.23 -2.02
C ASP A 274 -17.83 -25.15 -1.50
N TYR A 275 -17.38 -25.27 -0.25
CA TYR A 275 -16.50 -24.29 0.39
C TYR A 275 -15.04 -24.32 -0.15
N THR A 276 -14.62 -25.48 -0.66
CA THR A 276 -13.27 -25.78 -1.17
C THR A 276 -13.07 -25.32 -2.61
N ASN A 277 -14.16 -25.00 -3.30
CA ASN A 277 -14.26 -24.48 -4.66
C ASN A 277 -15.15 -23.23 -4.68
N GLY A 278 -15.21 -22.45 -3.60
CA GLY A 278 -15.93 -21.17 -3.60
C GLY A 278 -15.35 -20.18 -4.63
N ASN A 279 -16.19 -19.25 -5.10
CA ASN A 279 -15.83 -18.30 -6.18
C ASN A 279 -14.53 -17.53 -5.92
N ALA A 280 -14.26 -17.15 -4.67
CA ALA A 280 -13.02 -16.47 -4.21
C ALA A 280 -11.72 -17.22 -4.57
N TYR A 281 -11.79 -18.50 -4.95
CA TYR A 281 -10.63 -19.29 -5.35
C TYR A 281 -10.46 -19.41 -6.87
N PHE A 282 -11.27 -18.73 -7.68
CA PHE A 282 -11.11 -18.67 -9.14
C PHE A 282 -11.01 -17.22 -9.62
N ASP A 283 -10.13 -16.98 -10.59
CA ASP A 283 -10.13 -15.75 -11.39
C ASP A 283 -11.24 -15.84 -12.48
N HIS A 284 -11.48 -14.76 -13.22
CA HIS A 284 -12.45 -14.68 -14.32
C HIS A 284 -12.29 -15.79 -15.36
N PHE A 285 -11.09 -16.37 -15.48
CA PHE A 285 -10.79 -17.51 -16.34
C PHE A 285 -10.13 -18.67 -15.58
N LEU A 286 -10.46 -19.90 -15.98
CA LEU A 286 -9.83 -21.12 -15.46
C LEU A 286 -9.35 -22.03 -16.61
N THR A 287 -8.17 -22.62 -16.45
CA THR A 287 -7.64 -23.63 -17.38
C THR A 287 -7.86 -25.04 -16.85
N ILE A 288 -8.46 -25.91 -17.67
CA ILE A 288 -8.55 -27.35 -17.41
C ILE A 288 -7.42 -28.06 -18.15
N ASP A 289 -6.47 -28.62 -17.41
CA ASP A 289 -5.44 -29.51 -17.94
C ASP A 289 -6.04 -30.91 -18.19
N CYS A 290 -6.22 -31.26 -19.46
CA CYS A 290 -6.68 -32.58 -19.90
C CYS A 290 -5.52 -33.47 -20.39
N SER A 291 -4.26 -33.15 -20.12
CA SER A 291 -3.10 -33.92 -20.61
C SER A 291 -3.09 -35.40 -20.18
N ASP A 292 -3.61 -35.70 -18.99
CA ASP A 292 -3.78 -37.08 -18.50
C ASP A 292 -5.02 -37.78 -19.11
N ASN A 293 -6.03 -37.02 -19.55
CA ASN A 293 -7.28 -37.52 -20.14
C ASN A 293 -7.73 -36.68 -21.37
N PRO A 294 -7.03 -36.73 -22.53
CA PRO A 294 -7.32 -35.81 -23.64
C PRO A 294 -8.74 -35.92 -24.23
N GLY A 295 -9.43 -37.05 -24.00
CA GLY A 295 -10.82 -37.25 -24.42
C GLY A 295 -11.84 -36.30 -23.78
N LEU A 296 -11.50 -35.67 -22.64
CA LEU A 296 -12.36 -34.66 -22.00
C LEU A 296 -12.64 -33.46 -22.92
N ILE A 297 -11.73 -33.14 -23.84
CA ILE A 297 -11.93 -32.08 -24.84
C ILE A 297 -12.99 -32.48 -25.87
N ASP A 298 -13.02 -33.75 -26.29
CA ASP A 298 -14.02 -34.25 -27.23
C ASP A 298 -15.40 -34.37 -26.56
N GLU A 299 -15.44 -34.68 -25.26
CA GLU A 299 -16.66 -34.65 -24.43
C GLU A 299 -17.21 -33.22 -24.29
N ALA A 300 -16.37 -32.25 -23.94
CA ALA A 300 -16.75 -30.83 -23.88
C ALA A 300 -17.27 -30.29 -25.22
N LYS A 301 -16.62 -30.64 -26.33
CA LYS A 301 -17.09 -30.28 -27.68
C LYS A 301 -18.44 -30.90 -28.01
N ALA A 302 -18.66 -32.17 -27.67
CA ALA A 302 -19.95 -32.83 -27.91
C ALA A 302 -21.10 -32.15 -27.13
N LEU A 303 -20.83 -31.68 -25.91
CA LEU A 303 -21.76 -30.86 -25.13
C LEU A 303 -22.02 -29.51 -25.83
N GLN A 304 -20.97 -28.80 -26.25
CA GLN A 304 -21.09 -27.51 -26.96
C GLN A 304 -21.85 -27.64 -28.29
N GLU A 305 -21.60 -28.69 -29.08
CA GLU A 305 -22.34 -29.01 -30.30
C GLU A 305 -23.83 -29.33 -30.03
N SER A 306 -24.16 -29.82 -28.83
CA SER A 306 -25.55 -30.03 -28.40
C SER A 306 -26.24 -28.75 -27.87
N GLY A 307 -25.50 -27.66 -27.73
CA GLY A 307 -25.99 -26.36 -27.24
C GLY A 307 -25.76 -26.11 -25.74
N VAL A 308 -24.97 -26.97 -25.08
CA VAL A 308 -24.54 -26.82 -23.69
C VAL A 308 -23.26 -25.99 -23.66
N TRP A 309 -23.36 -24.73 -23.21
CA TRP A 309 -22.21 -23.83 -23.13
C TRP A 309 -21.53 -23.84 -21.75
N GLN A 310 -22.30 -24.14 -20.70
CA GLN A 310 -21.79 -24.29 -19.34
C GLN A 310 -21.56 -25.77 -19.03
N ILE A 311 -20.36 -26.11 -18.58
CA ILE A 311 -20.00 -27.49 -18.22
C ILE A 311 -19.56 -27.60 -16.77
N LYS A 312 -19.74 -28.79 -16.22
CA LYS A 312 -19.24 -29.22 -14.94
C LYS A 312 -17.98 -30.04 -15.16
N VAL A 313 -16.89 -29.67 -14.51
CA VAL A 313 -15.59 -30.35 -14.63
C VAL A 313 -15.17 -30.87 -13.27
N GLY A 314 -15.06 -32.18 -13.15
CA GLY A 314 -14.48 -32.82 -11.97
C GLY A 314 -12.97 -32.65 -11.96
N PHE A 315 -12.39 -32.28 -10.82
CA PHE A 315 -10.94 -32.30 -10.57
C PHE A 315 -10.64 -32.91 -9.21
N LYS A 316 -9.39 -33.31 -8.98
CA LYS A 316 -8.94 -33.77 -7.67
C LYS A 316 -8.11 -32.68 -7.00
N PHE A 317 -8.50 -32.23 -5.81
CA PHE A 317 -7.72 -31.26 -5.07
C PHE A 317 -6.63 -31.95 -4.24
N ASP A 318 -5.53 -32.29 -4.90
CA ASP A 318 -4.32 -32.79 -4.24
C ASP A 318 -3.20 -31.74 -4.21
N SER A 319 -2.12 -32.04 -3.48
CA SER A 319 -1.03 -31.11 -3.19
C SER A 319 -0.21 -30.64 -4.40
N SER A 320 -0.57 -31.05 -5.63
CA SER A 320 -0.02 -30.50 -6.87
C SER A 320 -0.81 -29.31 -7.42
N VAL A 321 -2.07 -29.15 -6.99
CA VAL A 321 -2.94 -28.03 -7.36
C VAL A 321 -2.63 -26.83 -6.47
N LYS A 322 -2.56 -25.64 -7.07
CA LYS A 322 -2.37 -24.37 -6.36
C LYS A 322 -3.70 -23.62 -6.23
N VAL A 323 -3.77 -22.76 -5.22
CA VAL A 323 -4.83 -21.76 -5.05
C VAL A 323 -4.23 -20.35 -5.12
N PRO A 324 -4.93 -19.36 -5.71
CA PRO A 324 -6.18 -19.51 -6.48
C PRO A 324 -6.00 -20.45 -7.69
N PHE A 325 -7.09 -21.09 -8.09
CA PHE A 325 -7.12 -22.12 -9.12
C PHE A 325 -6.98 -21.48 -10.51
N GLU A 326 -5.75 -21.24 -10.97
CA GLU A 326 -5.49 -20.86 -12.37
C GLU A 326 -5.58 -22.05 -13.34
N THR A 327 -5.18 -23.23 -12.86
CA THR A 327 -5.14 -24.47 -13.65
C THR A 327 -5.40 -25.69 -12.77
N ILE A 328 -6.34 -26.54 -13.18
CA ILE A 328 -6.70 -27.79 -12.50
C ILE A 328 -6.66 -28.98 -13.47
N LYS A 329 -6.37 -30.18 -12.97
CA LYS A 329 -6.39 -31.40 -13.78
C LYS A 329 -7.78 -32.01 -13.88
N GLY A 330 -8.32 -32.05 -15.10
CA GLY A 330 -9.65 -32.61 -15.38
C GLY A 330 -9.69 -34.13 -15.24
N ILE A 331 -10.75 -34.63 -14.58
CA ILE A 331 -11.04 -36.06 -14.44
C ILE A 331 -12.44 -36.46 -14.95
N SER A 332 -13.38 -35.52 -15.08
CA SER A 332 -14.65 -35.69 -15.81
C SER A 332 -15.11 -34.39 -16.44
N VAL A 333 -15.91 -34.47 -17.50
CA VAL A 333 -16.65 -33.36 -18.11
C VAL A 333 -18.10 -33.77 -18.25
N GLU A 334 -19.01 -32.96 -17.72
CA GLU A 334 -20.45 -33.24 -17.61
C GLU A 334 -21.26 -31.98 -18.00
N GLU A 335 -22.52 -32.14 -18.39
CA GLU A 335 -23.46 -31.00 -18.51
C GLU A 335 -23.67 -30.38 -17.12
N ALA A 336 -23.66 -29.05 -17.02
CA ALA A 336 -23.96 -28.37 -15.76
C ALA A 336 -25.44 -28.54 -15.40
N ASP A 337 -25.73 -29.16 -14.25
CA ASP A 337 -27.07 -29.23 -13.67
C ASP A 337 -27.60 -27.80 -13.39
N ARG A 338 -28.79 -27.46 -13.92
CA ARG A 338 -29.45 -26.16 -13.75
C ARG A 338 -30.40 -26.08 -12.56
#